data_AF-A0A2D9I882-F1
#
_entry.id   AF-A0A2D9I882-F1
#
_cell.length_a   1.000
_cell.length_b   1.000
_cell.length_c   1.000
_cell.angle_alpha   90.00
_cell.angle_beta   90.00
_cell.angle_gamma   90.00
#
_symmetry.space_group_name_H-M   'P 1'
#
loop_
_entity.id
_entity.type
_entity.pdbx_description
1 polymer ?
#
loop_
_entity_poly.entity_id
_entity_poly.type
_entity_poly.pdbx_seq_one_letter_code
_entity_poly.pdbx_strand_id
1 'polypeptide(L)'
;NDGILTDSGVLNSSGIIGIINNVSPDYSSIISILNTDLKINVMIKRLSTIGSLYWDGYNPSKMILSDIPSSNQIKLGDTIVTGGMSFYFPKGIPIGTISNYETNLTEGYFDIEVSIFNNFSSLNNVYIIDNLDNEQINKLINN
;
A
#
# COMPACT_ATOMS: atom_id res chain seq x y z
N ASN A 1 8.77 4.79 -24.29
CA ASN A 1 10.24 4.94 -24.49
C ASN A 1 10.88 5.56 -23.25
N ASP A 2 10.32 5.31 -22.06
CA ASP A 2 10.47 6.22 -20.91
C ASP A 2 11.04 5.52 -19.67
N GLY A 3 11.60 4.32 -19.85
CA GLY A 3 12.18 3.52 -18.76
C GLY A 3 11.16 2.92 -17.78
N ILE A 4 9.85 3.06 -18.02
CA ILE A 4 8.80 2.50 -17.18
C ILE A 4 8.80 0.98 -17.28
N LEU A 5 8.90 0.30 -16.13
CA LEU A 5 8.87 -1.14 -16.01
C LEU A 5 7.51 -1.61 -15.46
N THR A 6 7.16 -2.86 -15.75
CA THR A 6 6.10 -3.53 -15.00
C THR A 6 6.53 -3.67 -13.54
N ASP A 7 5.57 -3.70 -12.62
CA ASP A 7 5.81 -3.76 -11.17
C ASP A 7 6.38 -2.46 -10.55
N SER A 8 6.50 -1.37 -11.31
CA SER A 8 6.86 -0.08 -10.73
C SER A 8 5.72 0.49 -9.89
N GLY A 9 6.06 1.11 -8.76
CA GLY A 9 5.10 1.76 -7.88
C GLY A 9 4.65 3.11 -8.42
N VAL A 10 3.36 3.40 -8.34
CA VAL A 10 2.77 4.69 -8.72
C VAL A 10 2.26 5.42 -7.47
N LEU A 11 2.60 6.69 -7.33
CA LEU A 11 2.17 7.55 -6.22
C LEU A 11 1.95 8.99 -6.66
N ASN A 12 1.39 9.79 -5.78
CA ASN A 12 1.33 11.24 -5.89
C ASN A 12 1.86 11.89 -4.60
N SER A 13 1.61 13.19 -4.43
CA SER A 13 2.00 13.93 -3.22
C SER A 13 1.31 13.46 -1.93
N SER A 14 0.19 12.76 -2.04
CA SER A 14 -0.65 12.32 -0.92
C SER A 14 -0.44 10.86 -0.53
N GLY A 15 0.19 10.05 -1.39
CA GLY A 15 0.54 8.66 -1.11
C GLY A 15 0.51 7.76 -2.33
N ILE A 16 0.49 6.45 -2.10
CA ILE A 16 0.46 5.43 -3.17
C ILE A 16 -0.89 5.40 -3.91
N ILE A 17 -0.83 5.13 -5.21
CA ILE A 17 -1.98 5.05 -6.14
C ILE A 17 -2.16 3.64 -6.67
N GLY A 18 -1.07 2.94 -6.99
CA GLY A 18 -1.15 1.61 -7.58
C GLY A 18 0.18 1.11 -8.09
N ILE A 19 0.14 0.07 -8.91
CA ILE A 19 1.30 -0.61 -9.47
C ILE A 19 1.13 -0.70 -10.98
N ILE A 20 2.19 -0.46 -11.74
CA ILE A 20 2.18 -0.62 -13.20
C ILE A 20 1.99 -2.10 -13.55
N ASN A 21 0.97 -2.39 -14.36
CA ASN A 21 0.61 -3.75 -14.77
C ASN A 21 1.08 -4.06 -16.20
N ASN A 22 0.83 -3.15 -17.14
CA ASN A 22 1.26 -3.30 -18.52
C ASN A 22 1.87 -2.00 -19.03
N VAL A 23 2.87 -2.13 -19.90
CA VAL A 23 3.55 -1.02 -20.56
C VAL A 23 3.50 -1.26 -22.07
N SER A 24 3.20 -0.20 -22.81
CA SER A 24 3.28 -0.09 -24.26
C SER A 24 4.21 1.08 -24.61
N PRO A 25 4.57 1.30 -25.89
CA PRO A 25 5.54 2.33 -26.27
C PRO A 25 5.24 3.72 -25.70
N ASP A 26 3.95 4.10 -25.63
CA ASP A 26 3.48 5.44 -25.26
C ASP A 26 2.50 5.46 -24.07
N TYR A 27 2.06 4.29 -23.58
CA TYR A 27 1.06 4.19 -22.51
C TYR A 27 1.37 3.06 -21.54
N SER A 28 0.92 3.22 -20.30
CA SER A 28 0.94 2.18 -19.27
C SER A 28 -0.41 2.06 -18.57
N SER A 29 -0.76 0.87 -18.09
CA SER A 29 -1.93 0.66 -17.24
C SER A 29 -1.52 0.37 -15.80
N ILE A 30 -2.37 0.80 -14.86
CA ILE A 30 -2.14 0.73 -13.41
C ILE A 30 -3.18 -0.18 -12.78
N ILE A 31 -2.75 -1.11 -11.93
CA ILE A 31 -3.61 -1.74 -10.93
C ILE A 31 -3.67 -0.79 -9.73
N SER A 32 -4.85 -0.20 -9.50
CA SER A 32 -5.09 0.69 -8.36
C SER A 32 -4.99 -0.07 -7.04
N ILE A 33 -4.61 0.64 -5.96
CA ILE A 33 -4.77 0.12 -4.59
C ILE A 33 -6.23 -0.14 -4.21
N LEU A 34 -7.18 0.42 -4.99
CA LEU A 34 -8.61 0.10 -4.94
C LEU A 34 -8.95 -1.10 -5.84
N ASN A 35 -8.09 -2.12 -5.84
CA ASN A 35 -8.38 -3.43 -6.41
C ASN A 35 -8.50 -4.41 -5.25
N THR A 36 -9.61 -5.16 -5.18
CA THR A 36 -9.90 -6.10 -4.10
C THR A 36 -8.92 -7.27 -4.02
N ASP A 37 -8.25 -7.58 -5.11
CA ASP A 37 -7.25 -8.65 -5.19
C ASP A 37 -5.85 -8.18 -4.78
N LEU A 38 -5.66 -6.86 -4.60
CA LEU A 38 -4.37 -6.29 -4.24
C LEU A 38 -4.24 -6.12 -2.71
N LYS A 39 -3.19 -6.74 -2.16
CA LYS A 39 -2.78 -6.57 -0.77
C LYS A 39 -1.42 -5.89 -0.69
N ILE A 40 -1.30 -4.89 0.17
CA ILE A 40 -0.09 -4.07 0.29
C ILE A 40 0.48 -4.24 1.68
N ASN A 41 1.79 -4.51 1.73
CA ASN A 41 2.51 -4.54 2.99
C ASN A 41 2.66 -3.13 3.56
N VAL A 42 2.10 -2.91 4.74
CA VAL A 42 2.11 -1.62 5.42
C VAL A 42 2.62 -1.74 6.84
N MET A 43 2.90 -0.60 7.45
CA MET A 43 3.40 -0.49 8.80
C MET A 43 2.69 0.63 9.54
N ILE A 44 2.29 0.37 10.78
CA ILE A 44 1.87 1.40 11.72
C ILE A 44 3.12 2.18 12.14
N LYS A 45 3.27 3.42 11.67
CA LYS A 45 4.51 4.20 11.77
C LYS A 45 5.05 4.30 13.20
N ARG A 46 4.17 4.50 14.18
CA ARG A 46 4.54 4.66 15.59
C ARG A 46 5.02 3.36 16.24
N LEU A 47 4.40 2.23 15.88
CA LEU A 47 4.66 0.93 16.50
C LEU A 47 5.68 0.09 15.74
N SER A 48 6.03 0.48 14.52
CA SER A 48 6.81 -0.35 13.59
C SER A 48 6.22 -1.74 13.37
N THR A 49 4.91 -1.89 13.57
CA THR A 49 4.17 -3.14 13.36
C THR A 49 3.74 -3.23 11.92
N ILE A 50 3.98 -4.38 11.30
CA ILE A 50 3.61 -4.65 9.92
C ILE A 50 2.28 -5.38 9.87
N GLY A 51 1.48 -5.07 8.85
CA GLY A 51 0.24 -5.75 8.50
C GLY A 51 -0.06 -5.66 7.02
N SER A 52 -1.24 -6.15 6.63
CA SER A 52 -1.71 -6.18 5.25
C SER A 52 -2.85 -5.19 5.05
N LEU A 53 -2.67 -4.24 4.13
CA LEU A 53 -3.70 -3.27 3.76
C LEU A 53 -4.35 -3.67 2.43
N TYR A 54 -5.68 -3.70 2.38
CA TYR A 54 -6.44 -4.01 1.17
C TYR A 54 -7.74 -3.23 1.10
N TRP A 55 -8.30 -3.12 -0.10
CA TRP A 55 -9.61 -2.52 -0.31
C TRP A 55 -10.69 -3.60 -0.33
N ASP A 56 -11.81 -3.34 0.35
CA ASP A 56 -12.91 -4.29 0.51
C ASP A 56 -14.00 -4.16 -0.58
N GLY A 57 -13.87 -3.18 -1.48
CA GLY A 57 -14.81 -2.95 -2.57
C GLY A 57 -15.94 -1.95 -2.26
N TYR A 58 -16.06 -1.47 -1.03
CA TYR A 58 -17.23 -0.67 -0.62
C TYR A 58 -16.99 0.84 -0.70
N ASN A 59 -15.95 1.35 -0.03
CA ASN A 59 -15.71 2.78 0.08
C ASN A 59 -14.29 3.14 -0.41
N PRO A 60 -14.12 3.95 -1.47
CA PRO A 60 -12.80 4.26 -2.03
C PRO A 60 -11.92 5.14 -1.14
N SER A 61 -12.47 5.71 -0.06
CA SER A 61 -11.73 6.50 0.94
C SER A 61 -11.35 5.69 2.18
N LYS A 62 -11.66 4.39 2.19
CA LYS A 62 -11.43 3.48 3.31
C LYS A 62 -10.71 2.23 2.84
N MET A 63 -9.84 1.70 3.68
CA MET A 63 -9.17 0.42 3.46
C MET A 63 -9.16 -0.38 4.76
N ILE A 64 -9.02 -1.68 4.65
CA ILE A 64 -8.94 -2.60 5.79
C ILE A 64 -7.48 -2.97 6.02
N LEU A 65 -7.04 -2.83 7.26
CA LEU A 65 -5.74 -3.28 7.73
C LEU A 65 -5.94 -4.52 8.61
N SER A 66 -5.36 -5.64 8.17
CA SER A 66 -5.37 -6.92 8.88
C SER A 66 -3.97 -7.31 9.36
N ASP A 67 -3.89 -8.47 10.01
CA ASP A 67 -2.65 -9.09 10.50
C ASP A 67 -1.95 -8.29 11.61
N ILE A 68 -2.70 -7.47 12.34
CA ILE A 68 -2.20 -6.74 13.51
C ILE A 68 -2.61 -7.47 14.79
N PRO A 69 -1.66 -7.99 15.58
CA PRO A 69 -1.98 -8.68 16.83
C PRO A 69 -2.72 -7.79 17.83
N SER A 70 -3.69 -8.34 18.53
CA SER A 70 -4.49 -7.62 19.54
C SER A 70 -3.70 -7.18 20.78
N SER A 71 -2.49 -7.74 20.97
CA SER A 71 -1.54 -7.32 22.00
C SER A 71 -0.90 -5.95 21.71
N ASN A 72 -1.01 -5.45 20.49
CA ASN A 72 -0.43 -4.17 20.11
C ASN A 72 -1.29 -3.00 20.58
N GLN A 73 -0.64 -1.96 21.08
CA GLN A 73 -1.32 -0.76 21.56
C GLN A 73 -1.60 0.22 20.42
N ILE A 74 -2.53 -0.11 19.52
CA ILE A 74 -2.97 0.77 18.42
C ILE A 74 -3.81 1.95 18.94
N LYS A 75 -3.85 3.04 18.18
CA LYS A 75 -4.66 4.23 18.50
C LYS A 75 -5.35 4.78 17.26
N LEU A 76 -6.54 5.34 17.45
CA LEU A 76 -7.18 6.16 16.41
C LEU A 76 -6.23 7.31 16.02
N GLY A 77 -6.13 7.56 14.72
CA GLY A 77 -5.21 8.55 14.17
C GLY A 77 -3.77 8.07 13.96
N ASP A 78 -3.40 6.85 14.36
CA ASP A 78 -2.07 6.31 14.05
C ASP A 78 -1.86 6.27 12.53
N THR A 79 -0.71 6.75 12.07
CA THR A 79 -0.37 6.84 10.64
C THR A 79 0.07 5.49 10.09
N ILE A 80 -0.51 5.12 8.95
CA ILE A 80 -0.14 3.95 8.17
C ILE A 80 0.80 4.37 7.03
N VAL A 81 1.91 3.66 6.90
CA VAL A 81 2.92 3.88 5.86
C VAL A 81 3.24 2.58 5.13
N THR A 82 3.84 2.63 3.94
CA THR A 82 4.36 1.42 3.26
C THR A 82 5.42 0.72 4.12
N GLY A 83 5.32 -0.60 4.24
CA GLY A 83 6.20 -1.41 5.12
C GLY A 83 7.56 -1.73 4.52
N GLY A 84 7.70 -1.62 3.19
CA GLY A 84 8.95 -1.82 2.46
C GLY A 84 9.36 -3.27 2.25
N MET A 85 8.49 -4.24 2.56
CA MET A 85 8.72 -5.66 2.23
C MET A 85 8.21 -6.05 0.84
N SER A 86 7.63 -5.11 0.09
CA SER A 86 7.25 -5.33 -1.31
C SER A 86 8.24 -4.64 -2.24
N PHE A 87 8.43 -5.21 -3.44
CA PHE A 87 9.29 -4.65 -4.48
C PHE A 87 8.72 -3.39 -5.14
N TYR A 88 7.44 -3.09 -4.88
CA TYR A 88 6.67 -2.03 -5.55
C TYR A 88 6.87 -0.65 -4.92
N PHE A 89 6.97 -0.57 -3.59
CA PHE A 89 6.98 0.72 -2.89
C PHE A 89 8.12 0.78 -1.89
N PRO A 90 8.92 1.87 -1.88
CA PRO A 90 9.91 2.07 -0.83
C PRO A 90 9.21 2.20 0.52
N LYS A 91 9.94 1.86 1.60
CA LYS A 91 9.43 1.96 2.97
C LYS A 91 9.12 3.41 3.36
N GLY A 92 7.99 3.62 4.04
CA GLY A 92 7.70 4.88 4.72
C GLY A 92 6.83 5.89 3.97
N ILE A 93 6.28 5.55 2.80
CA ILE A 93 5.33 6.41 2.08
C ILE A 93 4.01 6.45 2.88
N PRO A 94 3.48 7.64 3.24
CA PRO A 94 2.20 7.77 3.90
C PRO A 94 1.03 7.27 3.06
N ILE A 95 0.06 6.60 3.70
CA ILE A 95 -1.14 6.07 3.05
C ILE A 95 -2.41 6.64 3.70
N GLY A 96 -2.46 6.66 5.03
CA GLY A 96 -3.67 7.07 5.75
C GLY A 96 -3.51 7.01 7.27
N THR A 97 -4.64 7.08 7.97
CA THR A 97 -4.73 6.96 9.43
C THR A 97 -5.82 6.00 9.87
N ILE A 98 -5.60 5.31 10.98
CA ILE A 98 -6.63 4.47 11.61
C ILE A 98 -7.85 5.33 11.95
N SER A 99 -9.00 5.01 11.35
CA SER A 99 -10.29 5.68 11.58
C SER A 99 -11.21 4.89 12.50
N ASN A 100 -11.09 3.57 12.52
CA ASN A 100 -11.82 2.70 13.43
C ASN A 100 -11.03 1.39 13.65
N TYR A 101 -11.32 0.67 14.72
CA TYR A 101 -10.84 -0.70 14.89
C TYR A 101 -11.76 -1.49 15.82
N GLU A 102 -11.93 -2.77 15.51
CA GLU A 102 -12.63 -3.73 16.35
C GLU A 102 -11.67 -4.88 16.72
N THR A 103 -11.86 -5.44 17.91
CA THR A 103 -11.08 -6.61 18.34
C THR A 103 -11.86 -7.85 17.95
N ASN A 104 -11.31 -8.65 17.05
CA ASN A 104 -11.84 -9.98 16.80
C ASN A 104 -11.37 -10.91 17.94
N LEU A 105 -12.20 -11.01 18.98
CA LEU A 105 -11.91 -11.78 20.20
C LEU A 105 -11.63 -13.27 19.94
N THR A 106 -12.06 -13.80 18.79
CA THR A 106 -11.87 -15.19 18.38
C THR A 106 -10.52 -15.45 17.70
N GLU A 107 -9.93 -14.46 17.04
CA GLU A 107 -8.73 -14.66 16.22
C GLU A 107 -7.46 -14.05 16.80
N GLY A 108 -7.57 -13.14 17.79
CA GLY A 108 -6.41 -12.49 18.40
C GLY A 108 -5.77 -11.41 17.53
N TYR A 109 -6.46 -10.97 16.49
CA TYR A 109 -6.08 -9.87 15.62
C TYR A 109 -7.12 -8.74 15.65
N PHE A 110 -6.71 -7.55 15.26
CA PHE A 110 -7.62 -6.44 15.03
C PHE A 110 -8.15 -6.43 13.59
N ASP A 111 -9.41 -6.04 13.45
CA ASP A 111 -9.97 -5.56 12.19
C ASP A 111 -9.92 -4.03 12.22
N ILE A 112 -9.06 -3.43 11.39
CA ILE A 112 -8.76 -1.99 11.47
C ILE A 112 -9.24 -1.31 10.19
N GLU A 113 -10.05 -0.27 10.34
CA GLU A 113 -10.41 0.62 9.24
C GLU A 113 -9.40 1.77 9.15
N VAL A 114 -8.92 2.03 7.94
CA VAL A 114 -7.96 3.10 7.63
C VAL A 114 -8.61 4.09 6.67
N SER A 115 -8.66 5.36 7.06
CA SER A 115 -8.96 6.47 6.17
C SER A 115 -7.71 6.85 5.37
N ILE A 116 -7.78 6.74 4.05
CA ILE A 116 -6.65 7.08 3.17
C ILE A 116 -6.56 8.59 2.90
N PHE A 117 -5.35 9.08 2.65
CA PHE A 117 -5.11 10.49 2.29
C PHE A 117 -5.39 10.79 0.83
N ASN A 118 -5.36 9.76 -0.01
CA ASN A 118 -5.55 9.91 -1.44
C ASN A 118 -7.02 10.12 -1.81
N ASN A 119 -7.24 11.07 -2.72
CA ASN A 119 -8.53 11.26 -3.36
C ASN A 119 -8.48 10.71 -4.79
N PHE A 120 -9.02 9.50 -4.98
CA PHE A 120 -9.07 8.82 -6.28
C PHE A 120 -10.03 9.45 -7.29
N SER A 121 -10.89 10.39 -6.88
CA SER A 121 -11.80 11.10 -7.80
C SER A 121 -11.13 12.26 -8.55
N SER A 122 -9.93 12.70 -8.14
CA SER A 122 -9.24 13.84 -8.73
C SER A 122 -7.72 13.61 -8.80
N LEU A 123 -7.30 12.70 -9.68
CA LEU A 123 -5.89 12.42 -9.92
C LEU A 123 -5.36 13.32 -11.06
N ASN A 124 -4.53 14.30 -10.72
CA ASN A 124 -3.93 15.21 -11.71
C ASN A 124 -2.54 14.74 -12.15
N ASN A 125 -1.61 14.64 -11.18
CA ASN A 125 -0.22 14.30 -11.44
C ASN A 125 0.16 13.06 -10.62
N VAL A 126 0.82 12.11 -11.29
CA VAL A 126 1.37 10.90 -10.66
C VAL A 126 2.86 10.77 -11.00
N TYR A 127 3.58 10.10 -10.11
CA TYR A 127 4.99 9.78 -10.24
C TYR A 127 5.16 8.27 -10.22
N ILE A 128 6.10 7.78 -11.03
CA ILE A 128 6.49 6.38 -11.06
C ILE A 128 7.81 6.27 -10.30
N ILE A 129 7.88 5.34 -9.36
CA ILE A 129 9.11 5.00 -8.65
C ILE A 129 9.51 3.59 -9.04
N ASP A 130 10.73 3.50 -9.56
CA ASP A 130 11.45 2.25 -9.72
C ASP A 130 12.34 2.02 -8.51
N ASN A 131 12.28 0.81 -7.96
CA ASN A 131 13.23 0.39 -6.95
C ASN A 131 14.45 -0.23 -7.67
N LEU A 132 15.54 0.52 -7.76
CA LEU A 132 16.77 0.12 -8.48
C LEU A 132 17.41 -1.16 -7.91
N ASP A 133 17.10 -1.52 -6.67
CA ASP A 133 17.57 -2.77 -6.05
C ASP A 133 16.82 -4.02 -6.56
N ASN A 134 15.67 -3.86 -7.23
CA ASN A 134 14.85 -4.98 -7.73
C ASN A 134 15.63 -5.85 -8.73
N GLU A 135 16.46 -5.26 -9.58
CA GLU A 135 17.25 -6.06 -10.54
C GLU A 135 18.26 -6.98 -9.83
N GLN A 136 18.89 -6.50 -8.75
CA GLN A 136 19.87 -7.28 -8.00
C GLN A 136 19.18 -8.33 -7.14
N ILE A 137 18.07 -7.98 -6.48
CA ILE A 137 17.31 -8.94 -5.66
C ILE A 137 16.66 -10.02 -6.53
N ASN A 138 16.09 -9.69 -7.69
CA ASN A 138 15.54 -10.69 -8.62
C ASN A 138 16.61 -11.65 -9.16
N LYS A 139 17.84 -11.18 -9.37
CA LYS A 139 18.98 -12.06 -9.73
C LYS A 139 19.35 -13.04 -8.61
N LEU A 140 19.10 -12.69 -7.35
CA LEU A 140 19.37 -13.56 -6.19
C LEU A 140 18.24 -14.56 -5.94
N ILE A 141 16.99 -14.20 -6.25
CA ILE A 141 15.82 -15.09 -6.07
C ILE A 141 15.70 -16.12 -7.20
N ASN A 142 16.12 -15.77 -8.42
CA ASN A 142 16.00 -16.62 -9.61
C ASN A 142 17.24 -17.49 -9.91
N ASN A 143 18.19 -17.59 -8.98
CA ASN A 143 19.32 -18.53 -9.00
C ASN A 143 19.20 -19.52 -7.85
#